data_AF-A0A2D4P606-F1
#
_entry.id   AF-A0A2D4P606-F1
#
_cell.length_a   1.000
_cell.length_b   1.000
_cell.length_c   1.000
_cell.angle_alpha   90.00
_cell.angle_beta   90.00
_cell.angle_gamma   90.00
#
_symmetry.space_group_name_H-M   'P 1'
#
loop_
_entity.id
_entity.type
_entity.pdbx_description
1 polymer ?
#
loop_
_entity_poly.entity_id
_entity_poly.type
_entity_poly.pdbx_seq_one_letter_code
_entity_poly.pdbx_strand_id
1 'polypeptide(L)'
;AADIFNAIPTEKLDGTCCYITTYKGHPYLWARLDRKPNKKAEKKFKQFMYSAEHSKGWVPVEKSSKLYCWHSSAVDYEYELALILKHHAEEPDLLEICPVPLSEFTEQTLELIGTNINANPY
;
A
#
# COMPACT_ATOMS: atom_id res chain seq x y z
N ALA A 1 4.90 4.67 -24.58
CA ALA A 1 4.90 3.21 -24.81
C ALA A 1 5.51 2.56 -23.57
N ALA A 2 4.99 1.42 -23.10
CA ALA A 2 5.59 0.73 -21.97
C ALA A 2 6.92 0.09 -22.41
N ASP A 3 7.97 0.29 -21.62
CA ASP A 3 9.33 -0.20 -21.92
C ASP A 3 9.49 -1.67 -21.47
N ILE A 4 8.94 -2.57 -22.26
CA ILE A 4 8.89 -3.99 -21.92
C ILE A 4 10.26 -4.66 -21.89
N PHE A 5 11.24 -4.14 -22.63
CA PHE A 5 12.57 -4.74 -22.73
C PHE A 5 13.44 -4.46 -21.49
N ASN A 6 13.15 -3.38 -20.76
CA ASN A 6 13.82 -3.02 -19.52
C ASN A 6 13.00 -3.36 -18.26
N ALA A 7 11.90 -4.10 -18.41
CA ALA A 7 11.09 -4.52 -17.27
C ALA A 7 11.85 -5.53 -16.40
N ILE A 8 11.99 -5.23 -15.11
CA ILE A 8 12.58 -6.15 -14.13
C ILE A 8 11.45 -7.04 -13.60
N PRO A 9 11.48 -8.36 -13.81
CA PRO A 9 10.49 -9.24 -13.23
C PRO A 9 10.69 -9.30 -11.71
N THR A 10 9.61 -9.13 -10.95
CA THR A 10 9.61 -9.30 -9.50
C THR A 10 8.68 -10.45 -9.13
N GLU A 11 8.95 -11.10 -8.00
CA GLU A 11 7.99 -12.03 -7.43
C GLU A 11 6.70 -11.29 -7.08
N LYS A 12 5.56 -11.85 -7.50
CA LYS A 12 4.27 -11.31 -7.11
C LYS A 12 3.92 -11.86 -5.74
N LEU A 13 3.83 -10.98 -4.77
CA LEU A 13 3.28 -11.31 -3.46
C LEU A 13 1.75 -11.16 -3.49
N ASP A 14 1.05 -12.09 -2.84
CA ASP A 14 -0.40 -12.01 -2.66
C ASP A 14 -0.70 -11.17 -1.40
N GLY A 15 -0.82 -9.87 -1.62
CA GLY A 15 -1.11 -8.88 -0.58
C GLY A 15 -2.25 -7.95 -0.97
N THR A 16 -2.44 -6.92 -0.14
CA THR A 16 -3.25 -5.77 -0.51
C THR A 16 -2.33 -4.61 -0.89
N CYS A 17 -2.53 -4.11 -2.11
CA CYS A 17 -1.73 -3.04 -2.66
C CYS A 17 -1.89 -1.75 -1.84
N CYS A 18 -0.77 -1.15 -1.47
CA CYS A 18 -0.66 0.11 -0.77
C CYS A 18 0.32 1.05 -1.50
N TYR A 19 0.27 2.33 -1.15
CA TYR A 19 1.04 3.38 -1.79
C TYR A 19 1.56 4.35 -0.75
N ILE A 20 2.78 4.85 -0.89
CA ILE A 20 3.30 5.87 0.02
C ILE A 20 3.42 7.20 -0.74
N THR A 21 2.78 8.23 -0.21
CA THR A 21 2.87 9.61 -0.72
C THR A 21 2.64 10.62 0.38
N THR A 22 3.00 11.87 0.12
CA THR A 22 2.86 12.96 1.07
C THR A 22 1.39 13.26 1.35
N TYR A 23 1.05 13.32 2.64
CA TYR A 23 -0.23 13.79 3.14
C TYR A 23 0.03 14.76 4.29
N LYS A 24 -0.55 15.97 4.21
CA LYS A 24 -0.35 17.04 5.21
C LYS A 24 1.14 17.37 5.49
N GLY A 25 1.99 17.26 4.47
CA GLY A 25 3.42 17.55 4.58
C GLY A 25 4.30 16.41 5.07
N HIS A 26 3.72 15.25 5.41
CA HIS A 26 4.44 14.07 5.92
C HIS A 26 4.22 12.85 5.01
N PRO A 27 5.19 11.92 4.90
CA PRO A 27 4.97 10.67 4.18
C PRO A 27 3.88 9.84 4.87
N TYR A 28 2.95 9.31 4.08
CA TYR A 28 1.79 8.59 4.60
C TYR A 28 1.52 7.33 3.79
N LEU A 29 0.99 6.30 4.45
CA LEU A 29 0.51 5.11 3.77
C LEU A 29 -0.91 5.35 3.25
N TRP A 30 -1.16 4.90 2.03
CA TRP A 30 -2.45 4.96 1.36
C TRP A 30 -2.87 3.54 0.98
N ALA A 31 -4.14 3.23 1.24
CA ALA A 31 -4.74 1.94 0.89
C ALA A 31 -5.56 2.08 -0.40
N ARG A 32 -5.56 1.03 -1.21
CA ARG A 32 -6.40 0.99 -2.41
C ARG A 32 -7.88 1.00 -2.01
N LEU A 33 -8.67 1.85 -2.66
CA LEU A 33 -10.11 1.95 -2.43
C LEU A 33 -10.83 0.84 -3.20
N ASP A 34 -10.84 -0.37 -2.65
CA ASP A 34 -11.56 -1.49 -3.22
C ASP A 34 -13.04 -1.44 -2.85
N ARG A 35 -13.86 -0.84 -3.72
CA ARG A 35 -15.32 -0.84 -3.59
C ARG A 35 -15.94 -1.82 -4.57
N LYS A 36 -16.71 -2.78 -4.06
CA LYS A 36 -17.57 -3.63 -4.90
C LYS A 36 -18.53 -2.73 -5.70
N PRO A 37 -18.60 -2.85 -7.04
CA PRO A 37 -19.46 -1.99 -7.85
C PRO A 37 -20.92 -2.11 -7.41
N ASN A 38 -21.58 -0.98 -7.14
CA ASN A 38 -23.03 -0.92 -7.00
C ASN A 38 -23.59 0.29 -7.76
N LYS A 39 -24.81 0.21 -8.30
CA LYS A 39 -25.35 1.22 -9.23
C LYS A 39 -25.35 2.66 -8.69
N LYS A 40 -25.56 2.84 -7.38
CA LYS A 40 -25.53 4.17 -6.73
C LYS A 40 -24.10 4.63 -6.43
N ALA A 41 -23.21 3.71 -6.06
CA ALA A 41 -21.80 3.97 -5.80
C ALA A 41 -21.04 4.24 -7.10
N GLU A 42 -21.42 3.66 -8.24
CA GLU A 42 -20.79 3.94 -9.52
C GLU A 42 -21.01 5.41 -9.95
N LYS A 43 -22.20 5.98 -9.70
CA LYS A 43 -22.46 7.41 -9.94
C LYS A 43 -21.62 8.31 -9.03
N LYS A 44 -21.56 7.98 -7.73
CA LYS A 44 -20.72 8.70 -6.75
C LYS A 44 -19.22 8.51 -7.02
N PHE A 45 -18.84 7.34 -7.50
CA PHE A 45 -17.47 7.00 -7.87
C PHE A 45 -17.05 7.76 -9.12
N LYS A 46 -17.90 7.83 -10.15
CA LYS A 46 -17.67 8.71 -11.31
C LYS A 46 -17.50 10.17 -10.85
N GLN A 47 -18.39 10.69 -9.99
CA GLN A 47 -18.24 12.03 -9.41
C GLN A 47 -16.93 12.22 -8.63
N PHE A 48 -16.50 11.23 -7.85
CA PHE A 48 -15.23 11.24 -7.13
C PHE A 48 -14.01 11.16 -8.06
N MET A 49 -14.08 10.37 -9.12
CA MET A 49 -13.01 10.25 -10.13
C MET A 49 -12.81 11.54 -10.95
N TYR A 50 -13.86 12.35 -11.10
CA TYR A 50 -13.82 13.62 -11.81
C TYR A 50 -13.49 14.82 -10.91
N SER A 51 -13.47 14.68 -9.58
CA SER A 51 -12.93 15.72 -8.69
C SER A 51 -11.41 15.61 -8.66
N ALA A 52 -10.74 16.61 -9.25
CA ALA A 52 -9.33 16.58 -9.62
C ALA A 52 -8.32 16.59 -8.46
N GLU A 53 -8.75 16.54 -7.19
CA GLU A 53 -7.87 16.93 -6.07
C GLU A 53 -7.46 15.82 -5.11
N HIS A 54 -7.95 14.59 -5.23
CA HIS A 54 -7.52 13.51 -4.35
C HIS A 54 -7.29 12.21 -5.14
N SER A 55 -6.02 11.78 -5.15
CA SER A 55 -5.50 10.47 -5.58
C SER A 55 -6.58 9.45 -5.96
N LYS A 56 -6.84 9.38 -7.27
CA LYS A 56 -7.82 8.54 -7.96
C LYS A 56 -7.75 7.07 -7.49
N GLY A 57 -8.60 6.69 -6.54
CA GLY A 57 -8.72 5.29 -6.07
C GLY A 57 -7.89 4.92 -4.85
N TRP A 58 -7.31 5.89 -4.13
CA TRP A 58 -6.54 5.67 -2.91
C TRP A 58 -7.10 6.48 -1.76
N VAL A 59 -6.96 5.97 -0.53
CA VAL A 59 -7.35 6.69 0.70
C VAL A 59 -6.22 6.65 1.72
N PRO A 60 -5.96 7.75 2.46
CA PRO A 60 -4.90 7.77 3.45
C PRO A 60 -5.28 6.87 4.64
N VAL A 61 -4.31 6.10 5.12
CA VAL A 61 -4.47 5.19 6.25
C VAL A 61 -4.16 5.94 7.54
N GLU A 62 -5.18 6.47 8.20
CA GLU A 62 -5.01 7.14 9.49
C GLU A 62 -4.66 6.14 10.62
N LYS A 63 -3.86 6.58 11.60
CA LYS A 63 -3.42 5.76 12.76
C LYS A 63 -4.56 5.08 13.51
N SER A 64 -5.73 5.72 13.57
CA SER A 64 -6.93 5.22 14.27
C SER A 64 -7.93 4.52 13.36
N SER A 65 -7.56 4.23 12.10
CA SER A 65 -8.46 3.64 11.12
C SER A 65 -8.84 2.20 11.49
N LYS A 66 -10.12 2.00 11.82
CA LYS A 66 -10.68 0.66 12.06
C LYS A 66 -10.78 -0.17 10.78
N LEU A 67 -11.01 0.48 9.63
CA LEU A 67 -11.15 -0.18 8.33
C LEU A 67 -9.80 -0.68 7.79
N TYR A 68 -8.73 0.05 8.10
CA TYR A 68 -7.37 -0.23 7.61
C TYR A 68 -6.42 -0.57 8.76
N CYS A 69 -6.93 -1.22 9.82
CA CYS A 69 -6.15 -1.46 11.04
C CYS A 69 -4.85 -2.27 10.79
N TRP A 70 -4.88 -3.20 9.84
CA TRP A 70 -3.70 -3.98 9.43
C TRP A 70 -2.67 -3.15 8.64
N HIS A 71 -3.12 -2.14 7.90
CA HIS A 71 -2.20 -1.21 7.23
C HIS A 71 -1.55 -0.32 8.27
N SER A 72 -2.33 0.25 9.19
CA SER A 72 -1.81 1.11 10.25
C SER A 72 -0.88 0.39 11.22
N SER A 73 -0.98 -0.93 11.38
CA SER A 73 -0.05 -1.68 12.23
C SER A 73 1.34 -1.88 11.62
N ALA A 74 1.49 -1.68 10.30
CA ALA A 74 2.76 -1.83 9.62
C ALA A 74 3.59 -0.53 9.57
N VAL A 75 3.04 0.58 10.07
CA VAL A 75 3.66 1.90 10.00
C VAL A 75 3.60 2.61 11.34
N ASP A 76 4.67 3.33 11.67
CA ASP A 76 4.73 4.26 12.79
C ASP A 76 4.86 5.68 12.24
N TYR A 77 3.77 6.45 12.31
CA TYR A 77 3.76 7.84 11.84
C TYR A 77 4.46 8.82 12.79
N GLU A 78 4.75 8.45 14.03
CA GLU A 78 5.50 9.32 14.96
C GLU A 78 6.99 9.37 14.58
N TYR A 79 7.53 8.23 14.16
CA TYR A 79 8.92 8.09 13.71
C TYR A 79 9.07 8.04 12.18
N GLU A 80 7.96 8.11 11.44
CA GLU A 80 7.88 7.97 9.98
C GLU A 80 8.54 6.67 9.47
N LEU A 81 8.29 5.55 10.14
CA LEU A 81 8.84 4.23 9.82
C LEU A 81 7.77 3.27 9.27
N ALA A 82 8.19 2.36 8.41
CA ALA A 82 7.45 1.16 8.01
C ALA A 82 8.22 -0.10 8.41
N LEU A 83 7.50 -1.16 8.78
CA LEU A 83 8.06 -2.50 8.90
C LEU A 83 8.08 -3.16 7.53
N ILE A 84 9.28 -3.49 7.04
CA ILE A 84 9.51 -4.05 5.71
C ILE A 84 10.09 -5.45 5.83
N LEU A 85 9.49 -6.40 5.10
CA LEU A 85 10.04 -7.72 4.85
C LEU A 85 11.00 -7.64 3.66
N LYS A 86 12.24 -8.04 3.83
CA LYS A 86 13.26 -8.08 2.76
C LYS A 86 14.22 -9.25 2.95
N HIS A 87 15.01 -9.56 1.93
CA HIS A 87 16.11 -10.53 2.06
C HIS A 87 17.20 -9.99 2.99
N HIS A 88 17.75 -10.87 3.82
CA HIS A 88 18.93 -10.57 4.63
C HIS A 88 20.13 -10.31 3.71
N ALA A 89 20.93 -9.30 4.04
CA ALA A 89 22.01 -8.83 3.16
C ALA A 89 23.12 -9.88 2.96
N GLU A 90 23.38 -10.70 3.97
CA GLU A 90 24.49 -11.67 3.98
C GLU A 90 24.02 -13.12 3.80
N GLU A 91 22.73 -13.39 4.00
CA GLU A 91 22.16 -14.73 3.99
C GLU A 91 20.95 -14.74 3.03
N PRO A 92 21.15 -15.03 1.73
CA PRO A 92 20.11 -14.86 0.71
C PRO A 92 18.82 -15.66 0.96
N ASP A 93 18.93 -16.82 1.62
CA ASP A 93 17.82 -17.71 1.95
C ASP A 93 17.04 -17.27 3.21
N LEU A 94 17.47 -16.19 3.88
CA LEU A 94 16.84 -15.64 5.06
C LEU A 94 16.05 -14.37 4.73
N LEU A 95 14.84 -14.29 5.23
CA LEU A 95 14.04 -13.06 5.22
C LEU A 95 14.11 -12.41 6.60
N GLU A 96 14.20 -11.08 6.61
CA GLU A 96 14.19 -10.27 7.82
C GLU A 96 13.10 -9.20 7.76
N ILE A 97 12.62 -8.82 8.94
CA ILE A 97 11.73 -7.67 9.13
C ILE A 97 12.55 -6.54 9.73
N CYS A 98 12.58 -5.39 9.07
CA CYS A 98 13.33 -4.23 9.53
C CYS A 98 12.47 -2.95 9.49
N PRO A 99 12.67 -2.01 10.43
CA PRO A 99 12.10 -0.68 10.31
C PRO A 99 12.87 0.11 9.24
N VAL A 100 12.14 0.73 8.31
CA VAL A 100 12.69 1.55 7.22
C VAL A 100 11.92 2.87 7.15
N PRO A 101 12.59 4.02 6.93
CA PRO A 101 11.90 5.30 6.74
C PRO A 101 10.87 5.25 5.60
N LEU A 102 9.68 5.81 5.84
CA LEU A 102 8.63 5.93 4.83
C LEU A 102 9.08 6.74 3.60
N SER A 103 10.00 7.69 3.80
CA SER A 103 10.53 8.53 2.74
C SER A 103 11.25 7.73 1.64
N GLU A 104 11.85 6.58 1.96
CA GLU A 104 12.51 5.69 0.98
C GLU A 104 11.53 5.13 -0.05
N PHE A 105 10.24 5.10 0.27
CA PHE A 105 9.18 4.54 -0.58
C PHE A 105 8.24 5.61 -1.15
N THR A 106 8.62 6.88 -1.09
CA THR A 106 7.80 7.98 -1.60
C THR A 106 7.51 7.79 -3.09
N GLU A 107 6.24 7.90 -3.46
CA GLU A 107 5.69 7.61 -4.79
C GLU A 107 5.90 6.16 -5.27
N GLN A 108 6.10 5.21 -4.36
CA GLN A 108 6.19 3.78 -4.68
C GLN A 108 4.96 3.01 -4.22
N THR A 109 4.57 2.01 -5.00
CA THR A 109 3.56 1.01 -4.62
C THR A 109 4.22 -0.13 -3.87
N LEU A 110 3.59 -0.54 -2.77
CA LEU A 110 4.01 -1.66 -1.93
C LEU A 110 2.87 -2.67 -1.84
N GLU A 111 3.19 -3.88 -1.40
CA GLU A 111 2.19 -4.89 -1.05
C GLU A 111 2.22 -5.10 0.46
N LEU A 112 1.08 -4.88 1.12
CA LEU A 112 0.93 -5.25 2.52
C LEU A 112 0.72 -6.77 2.60
N ILE A 113 1.68 -7.45 3.18
CA ILE A 113 1.64 -8.89 3.41
C ILE A 113 0.94 -9.14 4.75
N GLY A 114 -0.23 -9.77 4.70
CA GLY A 114 -0.93 -10.19 5.92
C GLY A 114 -0.25 -11.42 6.55
N THR A 115 -0.25 -11.51 7.87
CA THR A 115 0.19 -12.71 8.61
C THR A 115 -0.84 -13.84 8.63
N ASN A 116 -2.06 -13.59 8.12
CA ASN A 116 -3.10 -14.60 8.01
C ASN A 116 -3.11 -15.19 6.61
N ILE A 117 -2.87 -16.50 6.51
CA ILE A 117 -3.28 -17.28 5.33
C ILE A 117 -4.78 -17.05 5.18
N ASN A 118 -5.17 -16.40 4.08
CA ASN A 118 -6.57 -16.24 3.74
C ASN A 118 -7.16 -17.63 3.47
N ALA A 119 -7.88 -18.18 4.45
CA ALA A 119 -8.59 -19.45 4.30
C ALA A 119 -9.86 -19.33 3.44
N ASN A 120 -10.07 -18.23 2.71
CA ASN A 120 -11.07 -18.23 1.64
C ASN A 120 -10.59 -19.19 0.55
N PRO A 121 -11.35 -20.26 0.25
CA PRO A 121 -11.13 -21.00 -0.97
C PRO A 121 -11.39 -20.05 -2.15
N TYR A 122 -10.35 -19.77 -2.93
CA TYR A 122 -10.49 -19.23 -4.27
C TYR A 122 -10.93 -20.34 -5.23
#